data_AF-A0A933EV95-F1
#
_entry.id   AF-A0A933EV95-F1
#
_cell.length_a   1.000
_cell.length_b   1.000
_cell.length_c   1.000
_cell.angle_alpha   90.00
_cell.angle_beta   90.00
_cell.angle_gamma   90.00
#
_symmetry.space_group_name_H-M   'P 1'
#
loop_
_entity.id
_entity.type
_entity.pdbx_description
1 polymer ?
#
loop_
_entity_poly.entity_id
_entity_poly.type
_entity_poly.pdbx_seq_one_letter_code
_entity_poly.pdbx_strand_id
1 'polypeptide(L)'
;MELYEEEAKKQQASLTEFAPKEKVFNYWALNDVATSHFIYGESLMAQQRYQEAKKIFDKIVNEFSFAQCWDPKGWFWKVAVASRGRLNKILAESGI
;
A
#
# COMPACT_ATOMS: atom_id res chain seq x y z
N MET A 1 2.39 12.38 2.70
CA MET A 1 1.44 12.06 3.78
C MET A 1 2.27 11.66 4.97
N GLU A 2 2.68 12.65 5.77
CA GLU A 2 3.63 12.42 6.87
C GLU A 2 2.91 12.12 8.19
N LEU A 3 1.64 12.52 8.31
CA LEU A 3 0.84 12.26 9.49
C LEU A 3 0.62 10.75 9.66
N TYR A 4 1.01 10.23 10.82
CA TYR A 4 0.97 8.81 11.21
C TYR A 4 1.95 7.87 10.51
N GLU A 5 2.87 8.37 9.67
CA GLU A 5 3.84 7.50 8.97
C GLU A 5 4.74 6.72 9.95
N GLU A 6 5.22 7.39 11.00
CA GLU A 6 6.04 6.75 12.04
C GLU A 6 5.27 5.68 12.81
N GLU A 7 3.98 5.89 13.06
CA GLU A 7 3.13 4.89 13.72
C GLU A 7 2.84 3.70 12.79
N ALA A 8 2.61 3.96 11.50
CA ALA A 8 2.48 2.91 10.48
C ALA A 8 3.75 2.05 10.41
N LYS A 9 4.94 2.65 10.45
CA LYS A 9 6.23 1.92 10.47
C LYS A 9 6.40 1.08 11.73
N LYS A 10 6.01 1.60 12.91
CA LYS A 10 6.02 0.81 14.16
C LYS A 10 5.07 -0.38 14.09
N GLN A 11 3.86 -0.18 13.59
CA GLN A 11 2.87 -1.23 13.40
C GLN A 11 3.35 -2.30 12.41
N GLN A 12 3.92 -1.89 11.27
CA GLN A 12 4.58 -2.79 10.32
C GLN A 12 5.69 -3.61 10.99
N ALA A 13 6.58 -2.97 11.74
CA ALA A 13 7.70 -3.63 12.39
C ALA A 13 7.29 -4.63 13.48
N SER A 14 6.08 -4.47 14.04
CA SER A 14 5.52 -5.42 15.02
C SER A 14 4.95 -6.70 14.38
N LEU A 15 4.85 -6.75 13.05
CA LEU A 15 4.31 -7.87 12.28
C LEU A 15 5.42 -8.62 11.55
N THR A 16 5.31 -9.95 11.52
CA THR A 16 6.13 -10.83 10.66
C THR A 16 5.33 -11.43 9.50
N GLU A 17 4.01 -11.26 9.54
CA GLU A 17 3.04 -11.71 8.55
C GLU A 17 1.80 -10.81 8.57
N PHE A 18 0.86 -11.06 7.65
CA PHE A 18 -0.41 -10.35 7.62
C PHE A 18 -1.22 -10.60 8.90
N ALA A 19 -1.86 -9.57 9.43
CA ALA A 19 -2.72 -9.70 10.59
C ALA A 19 -3.92 -10.61 10.26
N PRO A 20 -4.33 -11.49 11.19
CA PRO A 20 -5.57 -12.26 11.04
C PRO A 20 -6.77 -11.30 10.99
N LYS A 21 -7.86 -11.72 10.32
CA LYS A 21 -9.04 -10.89 10.02
C LYS A 21 -9.56 -10.11 11.24
N GLU A 22 -9.56 -10.76 12.39
CA GLU A 22 -10.08 -10.25 13.67
C GLU A 22 -9.20 -9.14 14.27
N LYS A 23 -7.93 -9.05 13.84
CA LYS A 23 -6.94 -8.09 14.35
C LYS A 23 -6.52 -7.05 13.33
N VAL A 24 -6.96 -7.13 12.07
CA VAL A 24 -6.54 -6.19 11.01
C VAL A 24 -6.72 -4.73 11.45
N PHE A 25 -7.87 -4.39 12.04
CA PHE A 25 -8.18 -3.03 12.48
C PHE A 25 -7.29 -2.51 13.63
N ASN A 26 -6.56 -3.38 14.35
CA ASN A 26 -5.60 -2.94 15.36
C ASN A 26 -4.38 -2.25 14.72
N TYR A 27 -4.13 -2.52 13.44
CA TYR A 27 -3.03 -1.95 12.65
C TYR A 27 -3.54 -0.79 11.76
N TRP A 28 -4.41 0.05 12.32
CA TRP A 28 -5.09 1.13 11.59
C TRP A 28 -4.10 2.06 10.89
N ALA A 29 -3.01 2.48 11.55
CA ALA A 29 -2.07 3.43 10.97
C ALA A 29 -1.35 2.82 9.77
N LEU A 30 -0.90 1.57 9.91
CA LEU A 30 -0.32 0.81 8.81
C LEU A 30 -1.28 0.72 7.62
N ASN A 31 -2.52 0.29 7.89
CA ASN A 31 -3.52 0.06 6.86
C ASN A 31 -3.94 1.35 6.16
N ASP A 32 -4.23 2.40 6.91
CA ASP A 32 -4.75 3.67 6.39
C ASP A 32 -3.67 4.46 5.65
N VAL A 33 -2.44 4.52 6.18
CA VAL A 33 -1.31 5.20 5.52
C VAL A 33 -0.96 4.50 4.20
N ALA A 34 -0.82 3.17 4.21
CA ALA A 34 -0.52 2.42 3.00
C ALA A 34 -1.63 2.53 1.95
N THR A 35 -2.91 2.47 2.37
CA THR A 35 -4.05 2.61 1.47
C THR A 35 -4.13 4.01 0.87
N SER A 36 -3.86 5.05 1.67
CA SER A 36 -3.82 6.42 1.18
C SER A 36 -2.69 6.61 0.15
N HIS A 37 -1.51 6.03 0.41
CA HIS A 37 -0.44 5.99 -0.59
C HIS A 37 -0.86 5.24 -1.86
N PHE A 38 -1.57 4.12 -1.73
CA PHE A 38 -2.05 3.36 -2.89
C PHE A 38 -2.96 4.22 -3.77
N ILE A 39 -3.94 4.91 -3.17
CA ILE A 39 -4.86 5.82 -3.88
C ILE A 39 -4.07 6.96 -4.54
N TYR A 40 -3.06 7.51 -3.87
CA TYR A 40 -2.20 8.53 -4.47
C TYR A 40 -1.42 7.99 -5.68
N GLY A 41 -0.86 6.79 -5.57
CA GLY A 41 -0.22 6.09 -6.69
C GLY A 41 -1.17 5.89 -7.87
N GLU A 42 -2.41 5.45 -7.62
CA GLU A 42 -3.45 5.32 -8.66
C GLU A 42 -3.78 6.67 -9.31
N SER A 43 -3.82 7.76 -8.54
CA SER A 43 -4.06 9.10 -9.08
C SER A 43 -2.93 9.57 -10.02
N LEU A 44 -1.69 9.20 -9.72
CA LEU A 44 -0.52 9.48 -10.55
C LEU A 44 -0.54 8.61 -11.83
N MET A 45 -0.93 7.34 -11.72
CA MET A 45 -1.16 6.45 -12.86
C MET A 45 -2.18 7.03 -13.84
N ALA A 46 -3.31 7.56 -13.33
CA ALA A 46 -4.34 8.17 -14.15
C ALA A 46 -3.84 9.42 -14.92
N GLN A 47 -2.82 10.09 -14.39
CA GLN A 47 -2.14 11.22 -15.02
C GLN A 47 -0.93 10.80 -15.90
N GLN A 48 -0.69 9.49 -16.09
CA GLN A 48 0.49 8.94 -16.78
C GLN A 48 1.83 9.36 -16.15
N ARG A 49 1.83 9.76 -14.87
CA ARG A 49 3.02 10.17 -14.10
C ARG A 49 3.72 8.94 -13.51
N TYR A 50 4.16 8.05 -14.40
CA TYR A 50 4.61 6.70 -14.04
C TYR A 50 5.83 6.66 -13.10
N GLN A 51 6.82 7.53 -13.29
CA GLN A 51 8.00 7.61 -12.42
C GLN A 51 7.63 7.95 -10.97
N GLU A 52 6.66 8.84 -10.78
CA GLU A 52 6.20 9.24 -9.45
C GLU A 52 5.30 8.16 -8.84
N ALA A 53 4.39 7.58 -9.63
CA ALA A 53 3.58 6.45 -9.20
C ALA A 53 4.46 5.28 -8.73
N LYS A 54 5.52 4.96 -9.49
CA LYS A 54 6.51 3.94 -9.14
C LYS A 54 7.10 4.15 -7.76
N LYS A 55 7.58 5.37 -7.46
CA LYS A 55 8.14 5.71 -6.14
C LYS A 55 7.14 5.46 -5.00
N ILE A 56 5.86 5.79 -5.23
CA ILE A 56 4.81 5.57 -4.23
C ILE A 56 4.53 4.08 -4.03
N PHE A 57 4.40 3.31 -5.09
CA PHE A 57 4.16 1.86 -4.98
C PHE A 57 5.37 1.11 -4.40
N ASP A 58 6.59 1.49 -4.77
CA ASP A 58 7.82 0.94 -4.17
C ASP A 58 7.85 1.21 -2.66
N LYS A 59 7.51 2.43 -2.23
CA LYS A 59 7.39 2.77 -0.80
C LYS A 59 6.43 1.83 -0.08
N ILE A 60 5.24 1.60 -0.62
CA ILE A 60 4.26 0.68 -0.01
C ILE A 60 4.83 -0.74 0.11
N VAL A 61 5.45 -1.25 -0.94
CA VAL A 61 5.99 -2.61 -0.96
C VAL A 61 7.12 -2.79 0.05
N ASN A 62 7.96 -1.77 0.23
CA ASN A 62 9.15 -1.83 1.07
C ASN A 62 8.86 -1.49 2.54
N GLU A 63 7.99 -0.51 2.80
CA GLU A 63 7.78 0.05 4.14
C GLU A 63 6.46 -0.37 4.79
N PHE A 64 5.48 -0.85 4.02
CA PHE A 64 4.12 -1.17 4.51
C PHE A 64 3.62 -2.52 3.97
N SER A 65 4.51 -3.52 3.94
CA SER A 65 4.30 -4.80 3.25
C SER A 65 3.15 -5.67 3.80
N PHE A 66 2.74 -5.46 5.05
CA PHE A 66 1.65 -6.21 5.70
C PHE A 66 0.32 -5.44 5.78
N ALA A 67 0.23 -4.25 5.17
CA ALA A 67 -1.01 -3.48 5.16
C ALA A 67 -2.16 -4.22 4.46
N GLN A 68 -3.35 -4.10 5.06
CA GLN A 68 -4.60 -4.69 4.61
C GLN A 68 -5.72 -3.66 4.64
N CYS A 69 -6.61 -3.70 3.65
CA CYS A 69 -7.75 -2.78 3.59
C CYS A 69 -9.03 -3.56 3.35
N TRP A 70 -10.11 -3.14 4.01
CA TRP A 70 -11.41 -3.78 3.91
C TRP A 70 -12.05 -3.52 2.54
N ASP A 71 -12.43 -4.58 1.84
CA ASP A 71 -13.32 -4.51 0.69
C ASP A 71 -14.76 -4.76 1.16
N PRO A 72 -15.73 -3.89 0.81
CA PRO A 72 -17.14 -4.10 1.12
C PRO A 72 -17.72 -5.45 0.65
N LYS A 73 -17.07 -6.12 -0.30
CA LYS A 73 -17.42 -7.46 -0.77
C LYS A 73 -17.01 -8.59 0.20
N GLY A 74 -16.41 -8.27 1.35
CA GLY A 74 -16.31 -9.20 2.48
C GLY A 74 -14.90 -9.72 2.78
N TRP A 75 -13.86 -9.19 2.13
CA TRP A 75 -12.47 -9.61 2.33
C TRP A 75 -11.54 -8.44 2.60
N PHE A 76 -10.36 -8.71 3.18
CA PHE A 76 -9.28 -7.75 3.25
C PHE A 76 -8.32 -7.97 2.08
N TRP A 77 -8.16 -6.96 1.22
CA TRP A 77 -7.14 -7.01 0.18
C TRP A 77 -5.80 -6.54 0.74
N LYS A 78 -4.72 -7.03 0.16
CA LYS A 78 -3.33 -6.78 0.60
C LYS A 78 -2.76 -5.63 -0.20
N VAL A 79 -2.45 -4.52 0.47
CA VAL A 79 -2.10 -3.27 -0.23
C VAL A 79 -0.79 -3.43 -1.00
N ALA A 80 0.24 -4.02 -0.39
CA ALA A 80 1.51 -4.28 -1.06
C ALA A 80 1.40 -5.25 -2.26
N VAL A 81 0.46 -6.20 -2.24
CA VAL A 81 0.23 -7.10 -3.38
C VAL A 81 -0.37 -6.34 -4.55
N ALA A 82 -1.36 -5.49 -4.29
CA ALA A 82 -1.92 -4.61 -5.31
C ALA A 82 -0.86 -3.66 -5.88
N SER A 83 -0.02 -3.07 -5.02
CA SER A 83 1.10 -2.19 -5.43
C SER A 83 2.10 -2.89 -6.35
N ARG A 84 2.47 -4.15 -6.08
CA ARG A 84 3.31 -4.94 -6.99
C ARG A 84 2.65 -5.13 -8.36
N GLY A 85 1.34 -5.37 -8.39
CA GLY A 85 0.58 -5.42 -9.64
C GLY A 85 0.65 -4.11 -10.43
N ARG A 86 0.63 -2.96 -9.75
CA ARG A 86 0.80 -1.64 -10.37
C ARG A 86 2.21 -1.38 -10.87
N LEU A 87 3.23 -1.80 -10.13
CA LEU A 87 4.63 -1.73 -10.58
C LEU A 87 4.85 -2.53 -11.87
N ASN A 88 4.29 -3.73 -11.97
CA ASN A 88 4.35 -4.53 -13.20
C ASN A 88 3.62 -3.85 -14.36
N LYS A 89 2.48 -3.21 -14.09
CA LYS A 89 1.74 -2.44 -15.10
C LYS A 89 2.55 -1.23 -15.59
N ILE A 90 3.19 -0.50 -14.68
CA ILE A 90 4.09 0.62 -15.03
C ILE A 90 5.20 0.13 -15.96
N LEU A 91 5.90 -0.95 -15.58
CA LEU A 91 6.97 -1.52 -16.42
C LEU A 91 6.48 -1.84 -17.84
N ALA A 92 5.28 -2.42 -17.96
CA ALA A 92 4.69 -2.77 -19.26
C ALA A 92 4.26 -1.54 -20.10
N GLU A 93 3.76 -0.47 -19.46
CA GLU A 93 3.21 0.70 -20.15
C GLU A 93 4.23 1.79 -20.44
N SER A 94 5.26 1.92 -19.60
CA SER A 94 6.24 3.01 -19.69
C SER A 94 7.65 2.56 -20.03
N GLY A 95 7.95 1.25 -20.00
CA GLY A 95 9.28 0.71 -20.25
C GLY A 95 10.34 1.16 -19.24
N ILE A 96 9.90 1.55 -18.02
CA ILE A 96 10.73 2.02 -16.90
C ILE A 96 11.02 0.85 -15.97
#